data_AF-A0A2S9YQ34-F1
#
_entry.id   AF-A0A2S9YQ34-F1
#
_cell.length_a   1.000
_cell.length_b   1.000
_cell.length_c   1.000
_cell.angle_alpha   90.00
_cell.angle_beta   90.00
_cell.angle_gamma   90.00
#
_symmetry.space_group_name_H-M   'P 1'
#
loop_
_entity.id
_entity.type
_entity.pdbx_description
1 polymer ?
#
loop_
_entity_poly.entity_id
_entity_poly.type
_entity_poly.pdbx_seq_one_letter_code
_entity_poly.pdbx_strand_id
1 'polypeptide(L)'
;MALIKTRPNVRLLLPRALVAGEIGQFIVELQCPKPVPVDAVSLTLIGDVAWYTTGQYGRHRYSSRFLDHHIPLLSDQTELAAGEHRLETAVSLNAELPGSREGDRLNVEYGVRVHVDIPWWPDKRVDFVVRLAGAPRPIADEGAMVFVSHAGGPPAKGPYIEVSLGQRCVVAGGTLRLSAALGNVDRNRYRKLHVDVVARERFPEGLGHTSNDHIVNRWAVALDAHPGELQPILFNLQLPNSLEPAFELHGCELRWLLQIHADVAWGVNPQLRVPIHVQARVQDRARVDEAEFAAPLAVGSARLRLIWTNVAHATGLEFADDRLRGVVDGVAIELHRSHEHDGRPRIHGLLEFPDLGVGLHVRRERRTLLGAIETGLASRDAAQLAVIHAQLGERIEDVDHELLAADDRHLRFALDGAGLELAPLRDFAGWLVTLAPLLAALPDSVPAPAVMGEHLAGWERAARRRGAQLRRGDLRLELVRDELRLVIGCDFNDDGQLRATRIELDASTMIPSRHHLIWTGDTALPDHELPIVELVHPPQWGIAPARVALHIEATRVRVLLPAPLPDPDLERDRVEAMFALGRLLRGDQGPYR
;
A
#
# COMPACT_ATOMS: atom_id res chain seq x y z
N MET A 1 -23.21 88.54 -1.40
CA MET A 1 -22.22 87.51 -1.00
C MET A 1 -22.92 86.17 -0.99
N ALA A 2 -22.56 85.26 -1.90
CA ALA A 2 -23.22 83.96 -2.03
C ALA A 2 -22.75 83.01 -0.92
N LEU A 3 -23.64 82.67 0.01
CA LEU A 3 -23.36 81.92 1.24
C LEU A 3 -23.23 80.39 1.07
N ILE A 4 -23.19 79.88 -0.17
CA ILE A 4 -23.10 78.43 -0.44
C ILE A 4 -21.86 78.17 -1.29
N LYS A 5 -20.76 77.74 -0.65
CA LYS A 5 -19.55 77.24 -1.32
C LYS A 5 -19.85 75.84 -1.91
N THR A 6 -19.43 75.61 -3.15
CA THR A 6 -19.54 74.32 -3.85
C THR A 6 -18.34 73.43 -3.52
N ARG A 7 -18.57 72.14 -3.22
CA ARG A 7 -17.50 71.17 -2.95
C ARG A 7 -16.94 70.59 -4.26
N PRO A 8 -15.66 70.21 -4.30
CA PRO A 8 -15.12 69.46 -5.43
C PRO A 8 -15.74 68.06 -5.50
N ASN A 9 -15.96 67.57 -6.72
CA ASN A 9 -16.19 66.15 -6.95
C ASN A 9 -14.84 65.44 -7.03
N VAL A 10 -14.73 64.30 -6.36
CA VAL A 10 -13.48 63.55 -6.23
C VAL A 10 -13.62 62.25 -7.00
N ARG A 11 -12.64 61.92 -7.84
CA ARG A 11 -12.49 60.61 -8.47
C ARG A 11 -11.11 60.07 -8.17
N LEU A 12 -11.01 58.76 -8.04
CA LEU A 12 -9.75 58.04 -7.93
C LEU A 12 -9.56 57.23 -9.20
N LEU A 13 -8.43 57.42 -9.88
CA LEU A 13 -8.02 56.59 -11.02
C LEU A 13 -6.83 55.72 -10.61
N LEU A 14 -6.88 54.47 -11.03
CA LEU A 14 -5.83 53.47 -10.87
C LEU A 14 -5.41 53.02 -12.28
N PRO A 15 -4.19 53.34 -12.75
CA PRO A 15 -3.78 53.05 -14.12
C PRO A 15 -3.49 51.56 -14.36
N ARG A 16 -3.28 50.78 -13.29
CA ARG A 16 -3.06 49.32 -13.32
C ARG A 16 -3.66 48.65 -12.09
N ALA A 17 -3.81 47.32 -12.13
CA ALA A 17 -4.14 46.53 -10.95
C ALA A 17 -3.05 46.69 -9.89
N LEU A 18 -3.44 46.82 -8.61
CA LEU A 18 -2.47 46.88 -7.53
C LEU A 18 -2.00 45.48 -7.18
N VAL A 19 -0.69 45.32 -7.00
CA VAL A 19 -0.06 44.07 -6.58
C VAL A 19 0.83 44.37 -5.37
N ALA A 20 0.73 43.54 -4.33
CA ALA A 20 1.62 43.65 -3.18
C ALA A 20 3.09 43.48 -3.61
N GLY A 21 3.98 44.30 -3.07
CA GLY A 21 5.41 44.33 -3.44
C GLY A 21 5.74 45.25 -4.62
N GLU A 22 4.73 45.76 -5.33
CA GLU A 22 4.92 46.70 -6.44
C GLU A 22 4.63 48.15 -6.04
N ILE A 23 4.94 49.09 -6.93
CA ILE A 23 4.61 50.50 -6.75
C ILE A 23 3.20 50.75 -7.29
N GLY A 24 2.26 51.05 -6.39
CA GLY A 24 0.90 51.44 -6.72
C GLY A 24 0.84 52.90 -7.15
N GLN A 25 0.28 53.18 -8.32
CA GLN A 25 0.05 54.54 -8.82
C GLN A 25 -1.39 54.97 -8.55
N PHE A 26 -1.57 56.17 -8.00
CA PHE A 26 -2.86 56.73 -7.65
C PHE A 26 -2.99 58.14 -8.23
N ILE A 27 -4.10 58.41 -8.90
CA ILE A 27 -4.42 59.74 -9.42
C ILE A 27 -5.73 60.19 -8.80
N VAL A 28 -5.69 61.27 -8.01
CA VAL A 28 -6.88 61.92 -7.46
C VAL A 28 -7.27 63.05 -8.39
N GLU A 29 -8.44 62.93 -9.03
CA GLU A 29 -9.03 63.99 -9.83
C GLU A 29 -10.04 64.78 -8.98
N LEU A 30 -9.83 66.09 -8.90
CA LEU A 30 -10.73 67.05 -8.27
C LEU A 30 -11.39 67.90 -9.34
N GLN A 31 -12.71 67.77 -9.48
CA GLN A 31 -13.50 68.65 -10.33
C GLN A 31 -14.11 69.78 -9.50
N CYS A 32 -13.66 71.00 -9.73
CA CYS A 32 -14.08 72.23 -9.05
C CYS A 32 -15.03 73.03 -9.97
N PRO A 33 -16.36 73.07 -9.70
CA PRO A 33 -17.29 73.87 -10.51
C PRO A 33 -17.06 75.38 -10.40
N LYS A 34 -16.45 75.81 -9.30
CA LYS A 34 -16.05 77.19 -8.97
C LYS A 34 -14.70 77.12 -8.22
N PRO A 35 -13.97 78.23 -8.06
CA PRO A 35 -12.77 78.24 -7.23
C PRO A 35 -13.08 77.78 -5.80
N VAL A 36 -12.23 76.92 -5.24
CA VAL A 36 -12.39 76.36 -3.89
C VAL A 36 -11.08 76.53 -3.11
N PRO A 37 -11.07 77.26 -1.98
CA PRO A 37 -9.92 77.28 -1.08
C PRO A 37 -9.78 75.91 -0.41
N VAL A 38 -8.55 75.41 -0.33
CA VAL A 38 -8.20 74.14 0.32
C VAL A 38 -6.96 74.35 1.19
N ASP A 39 -6.96 73.76 2.39
CA ASP A 39 -5.78 73.80 3.27
C ASP A 39 -4.84 72.63 2.96
N ALA A 40 -5.41 71.47 2.60
CA ALA A 40 -4.67 70.29 2.19
C ALA A 40 -5.53 69.33 1.36
N VAL A 41 -4.86 68.50 0.57
CA VAL A 41 -5.46 67.30 -0.02
C VAL A 41 -4.59 66.11 0.35
N SER A 42 -5.18 65.08 0.94
CA SER A 42 -4.48 63.86 1.29
C SER A 42 -5.22 62.61 0.85
N LEU A 43 -4.44 61.54 0.71
CA LEU A 43 -4.89 60.20 0.38
C LEU A 43 -4.42 59.27 1.49
N THR A 44 -5.33 58.52 2.10
CA THR A 44 -4.99 57.47 3.06
C THR A 44 -5.31 56.11 2.46
N LEU A 45 -4.29 55.26 2.33
CA LEU A 45 -4.47 53.86 1.97
C LEU A 45 -4.75 53.06 3.25
N ILE A 46 -5.87 52.34 3.25
CA ILE A 46 -6.38 51.58 4.39
C ILE A 46 -6.43 50.11 4.02
N GLY A 47 -6.04 49.24 4.94
CA GLY A 47 -6.20 47.79 4.85
C GLY A 47 -6.75 47.24 6.17
N ASP A 48 -7.89 46.58 6.08
CA ASP A 48 -8.59 46.02 7.22
C ASP A 48 -8.78 44.50 6.99
N VAL A 49 -8.51 43.70 8.01
CA VAL A 49 -8.92 42.29 8.06
C VAL A 49 -10.21 42.22 8.88
N ALA A 50 -11.27 41.68 8.30
CA ALA A 50 -12.58 41.59 8.93
C ALA A 50 -13.02 40.15 9.06
N TRP A 51 -13.62 39.78 10.20
CA TRP A 51 -14.16 38.45 10.40
C TRP A 51 -15.54 38.48 11.06
N TYR A 52 -16.26 37.37 10.92
CA TYR A 52 -17.66 37.29 11.34
C TYR A 52 -17.92 36.12 12.27
N THR A 53 -18.41 36.41 13.47
CA THR A 53 -18.90 35.37 14.39
C THR A 53 -20.42 35.27 14.32
N THR A 54 -20.95 34.12 14.69
CA THR A 54 -22.40 33.87 14.77
C THR A 54 -22.78 33.65 16.22
N GLY A 55 -23.58 34.56 16.77
CA GLY A 55 -24.13 34.45 18.12
C GLY A 55 -25.65 34.32 18.11
N GLN A 56 -26.25 34.29 19.31
CA GLN A 56 -27.71 34.23 19.48
C GLN A 56 -28.45 35.41 18.83
N TYR A 57 -27.79 36.56 18.63
CA TYR A 57 -28.36 37.78 18.05
C TYR A 57 -27.97 38.00 16.57
N GLY A 58 -27.41 36.99 15.92
CA GLY A 58 -27.06 37.04 14.50
C GLY A 58 -25.54 37.14 14.24
N ARG A 59 -25.20 37.70 13.07
CA ARG A 59 -23.83 37.78 12.56
C ARG A 59 -23.17 39.08 13.05
N HIS A 60 -22.11 38.96 13.84
CA HIS A 60 -21.34 40.10 14.35
C HIS A 60 -20.06 40.26 13.53
N ARG A 61 -19.79 41.49 13.06
CA ARG A 61 -18.57 41.83 12.31
C ARG A 61 -17.53 42.41 13.25
N TYR A 62 -16.32 41.85 13.20
CA TYR A 62 -15.12 42.36 13.83
C TYR A 62 -14.13 42.77 12.73
N SER A 63 -13.26 43.72 13.02
CA SER A 63 -12.21 44.12 12.09
C SER A 63 -10.98 44.62 12.83
N SER A 64 -9.82 44.41 12.23
CA SER A 64 -8.54 44.95 12.70
C SER A 64 -7.83 45.63 11.54
N ARG A 65 -7.37 46.86 11.77
CA ARG A 65 -6.62 47.64 10.78
C ARG A 65 -5.15 47.25 10.82
N PHE A 66 -4.63 46.84 9.68
CA PHE A 66 -3.22 46.47 9.51
C PHE A 66 -2.45 47.45 8.62
N LEU A 67 -3.15 48.27 7.85
CA LEU A 67 -2.56 49.30 7.00
C LEU A 67 -3.33 50.61 7.17
N ASP A 68 -2.60 51.67 7.50
CA ASP A 68 -3.12 53.05 7.59
C ASP A 68 -2.01 54.00 7.13
N HIS A 69 -1.89 54.19 5.82
CA HIS A 69 -0.78 54.95 5.22
C HIS A 69 -1.28 56.28 4.64
N HIS A 70 -1.00 57.37 5.35
CA HIS A 70 -1.38 58.73 4.97
C HIS A 70 -0.35 59.38 4.04
N ILE A 71 -0.81 59.88 2.89
CA ILE A 71 -0.01 60.45 1.82
C ILE A 71 -0.52 61.86 1.52
N PRO A 72 0.25 62.92 1.82
CA PRO A 72 -0.09 64.27 1.40
C PRO A 72 0.06 64.40 -0.13
N LEU A 73 -0.98 64.92 -0.80
CA LEU A 73 -0.97 65.19 -2.24
C LEU A 73 -0.79 66.68 -2.54
N LEU A 74 -1.38 67.51 -1.69
CA LEU A 74 -1.25 68.96 -1.70
C LEU A 74 -1.09 69.40 -0.25
N SER A 75 0.06 69.99 0.05
CA SER A 75 0.39 70.54 1.36
C SER A 75 0.63 72.01 1.10
N ASP A 76 -0.28 72.87 1.57
CA ASP A 76 -0.21 74.34 1.66
C ASP A 76 -1.59 74.93 1.33
N GLN A 77 -1.96 75.97 2.08
CA GLN A 77 -3.21 76.69 1.84
C GLN A 77 -3.17 77.32 0.45
N THR A 78 -4.10 76.90 -0.41
CA THR A 78 -4.19 77.37 -1.79
C THR A 78 -5.64 77.43 -2.26
N GLU A 79 -5.88 78.07 -3.40
CA GLU A 79 -7.19 78.10 -4.04
C GLU A 79 -7.13 77.27 -5.33
N LEU A 80 -7.88 76.17 -5.37
CA LEU A 80 -8.06 75.38 -6.58
C LEU A 80 -8.98 76.15 -7.53
N ALA A 81 -8.47 76.54 -8.69
CA ALA A 81 -9.25 77.22 -9.73
C ALA A 81 -10.46 76.38 -10.18
N ALA A 82 -11.46 77.03 -10.81
CA ALA A 82 -12.53 76.27 -11.47
C ALA A 82 -11.96 75.40 -12.60
N GLY A 83 -12.34 74.12 -12.65
CA GLY A 83 -11.80 73.16 -13.61
C GLY A 83 -11.47 71.80 -12.99
N GLU A 84 -10.66 71.03 -13.70
CA GLU A 84 -10.16 69.70 -13.30
C GLU A 84 -8.72 69.83 -12.79
N HIS A 85 -8.43 69.21 -11.65
CA HIS A 85 -7.09 69.14 -11.07
C HIS A 85 -6.71 67.69 -10.85
N ARG A 86 -5.51 67.31 -11.30
CA ARG A 86 -4.98 65.95 -11.17
C ARG A 86 -3.81 65.94 -10.21
N LEU A 87 -3.94 65.17 -9.14
CA LEU A 87 -2.91 65.00 -8.13
C LEU A 87 -2.43 63.54 -8.17
N GLU A 88 -1.21 63.35 -8.65
CA GLU A 88 -0.62 62.03 -8.84
C GLU A 88 0.30 61.67 -7.68
N THR A 89 0.27 60.41 -7.25
CA THR A 89 1.21 59.87 -6.28
C THR A 89 1.54 58.41 -6.57
N ALA A 90 2.67 57.95 -6.04
CA ALA A 90 3.15 56.59 -6.15
C ALA A 90 3.52 56.07 -4.75
N VAL A 91 3.06 54.85 -4.43
CA VAL A 91 3.21 54.25 -3.10
C VAL A 91 3.85 52.88 -3.25
N SER A 92 4.93 52.62 -2.53
CA SER A 92 5.51 51.27 -2.46
C SER A 92 4.63 50.39 -1.58
N LEU A 93 4.03 49.36 -2.16
CA LEU A 93 3.19 48.40 -1.43
C LEU A 93 4.08 47.30 -0.86
N ASN A 94 3.95 46.97 0.43
CA ASN A 94 4.73 45.89 1.04
C ASN A 94 4.33 44.53 0.41
N ALA A 95 5.32 43.69 0.07
CA ALA A 95 5.13 42.33 -0.46
C ALA A 95 4.48 41.35 0.55
N GLU A 96 4.35 41.77 1.81
CA GLU A 96 3.65 41.04 2.88
C GLU A 96 2.17 41.35 2.98
N LEU A 97 1.68 42.33 2.23
CA LEU A 97 0.25 42.63 2.18
C LEU A 97 -0.51 41.44 1.56
N PRO A 98 -1.52 40.87 2.25
CA PRO A 98 -2.36 39.83 1.67
C PRO A 98 -3.21 40.38 0.52
N GLY A 99 -3.57 39.52 -0.43
CA GLY A 99 -4.53 39.88 -1.47
C GLY A 99 -5.92 40.20 -0.91
N SER A 100 -6.67 41.05 -1.59
CA SER A 100 -8.08 41.31 -1.31
C SER A 100 -8.87 40.02 -1.41
N ARG A 101 -9.59 39.68 -0.35
CA ARG A 101 -10.36 38.43 -0.26
C ARG A 101 -11.73 38.68 0.32
N GLU A 102 -12.71 38.00 -0.26
CA GLU A 102 -14.06 37.90 0.28
C GLU A 102 -14.32 36.42 0.56
N GLY A 103 -14.23 36.06 1.84
CA GLY A 103 -14.43 34.70 2.33
C GLY A 103 -15.82 34.51 2.94
N ASP A 104 -16.07 33.30 3.47
CA ASP A 104 -17.32 33.03 4.18
C ASP A 104 -17.36 33.77 5.51
N ARG A 105 -16.27 33.65 6.30
CA ARG A 105 -16.14 34.29 7.62
C ARG A 105 -14.96 35.23 7.73
N LEU A 106 -14.03 35.24 6.78
CA LEU A 106 -12.83 36.08 6.81
C LEU A 106 -12.65 36.88 5.51
N ASN A 107 -12.55 38.20 5.63
CA ASN A 107 -12.36 39.14 4.54
C ASN A 107 -11.07 39.95 4.74
N VAL A 108 -10.43 40.30 3.62
CA VAL A 108 -9.33 41.25 3.54
C VAL A 108 -9.76 42.36 2.59
N GLU A 109 -9.93 43.55 3.13
CA GLU A 109 -10.50 44.70 2.44
C GLU A 109 -9.47 45.83 2.37
N TYR A 110 -9.35 46.45 1.19
CA TYR A 110 -8.53 47.63 1.00
C TYR A 110 -9.39 48.80 0.54
N GLY A 111 -9.07 49.97 1.06
CA GLY A 111 -9.76 51.21 0.75
C GLY A 111 -8.78 52.35 0.57
N VAL A 112 -9.19 53.34 -0.20
CA VAL A 112 -8.50 54.62 -0.33
C VAL A 112 -9.45 55.71 0.11
N ARG A 113 -9.05 56.46 1.14
CA ARG A 113 -9.77 57.63 1.61
C ARG A 113 -9.11 58.88 1.08
N VAL A 114 -9.85 59.67 0.32
CA VAL A 114 -9.39 61.01 -0.09
C VAL A 114 -10.04 62.04 0.82
N HIS A 115 -9.22 62.91 1.40
CA HIS A 115 -9.65 64.01 2.25
C HIS A 115 -9.19 65.33 1.64
N VAL A 116 -10.16 66.19 1.33
CA VAL A 116 -9.93 67.60 0.96
C VAL A 116 -10.34 68.45 2.15
N ASP A 117 -9.36 69.07 2.78
CA ASP A 117 -9.52 69.99 3.90
C ASP A 117 -9.91 71.37 3.36
N ILE A 118 -11.04 71.91 3.82
CA ILE A 118 -11.62 73.15 3.30
C ILE A 118 -11.74 74.16 4.45
N PRO A 119 -11.00 75.27 4.44
CA PRO A 119 -10.99 76.22 5.54
C PRO A 119 -12.38 76.81 5.79
N TRP A 120 -12.79 76.75 7.06
CA TRP A 120 -14.05 77.31 7.57
C TRP A 120 -15.30 76.74 6.88
N TRP A 121 -15.22 75.52 6.35
CA TRP A 121 -16.31 74.79 5.69
C TRP A 121 -16.20 73.29 5.98
N PRO A 122 -17.25 72.48 5.82
CA PRO A 122 -17.13 71.03 5.99
C PRO A 122 -16.28 70.40 4.88
N ASP A 123 -15.28 69.62 5.30
CA ASP A 123 -14.41 68.84 4.44
C ASP A 123 -15.16 67.95 3.44
N LYS A 124 -14.47 67.61 2.36
CA LYS A 124 -14.87 66.52 1.46
C LYS A 124 -14.06 65.29 1.79
N ARG A 125 -14.75 64.22 2.21
CA ARG A 125 -14.18 62.89 2.42
C ARG A 125 -14.88 61.90 1.52
N VAL A 126 -14.11 61.10 0.79
CA VAL A 126 -14.63 60.07 -0.11
C VAL A 126 -13.80 58.81 0.07
N ASP A 127 -14.48 57.69 0.32
CA ASP A 127 -13.86 56.38 0.42
C ASP A 127 -14.07 55.60 -0.89
N PHE A 128 -13.01 54.98 -1.39
CA PHE A 128 -13.01 54.12 -2.57
C PHE A 128 -12.57 52.71 -2.15
N VAL A 129 -13.26 51.67 -2.63
CA VAL A 129 -12.84 50.28 -2.44
C VAL A 129 -11.80 49.94 -3.51
N VAL A 130 -10.70 49.31 -3.10
CA VAL A 130 -9.62 48.93 -4.00
C VAL A 130 -9.35 47.43 -3.86
N ARG A 131 -9.03 46.77 -4.97
CA ARG A 131 -8.60 45.37 -4.98
C ARG A 131 -7.08 45.30 -5.12
N LEU A 132 -6.44 44.58 -4.21
CA LEU A 132 -5.01 44.30 -4.18
C LEU A 132 -4.79 42.82 -4.48
N ALA A 133 -3.91 42.47 -5.42
CA ALA A 133 -3.47 41.09 -5.60
C ALA A 133 -2.30 40.78 -4.65
N GLY A 134 -2.26 39.55 -4.12
CA GLY A 134 -1.11 39.09 -3.33
C GLY A 134 0.17 38.99 -4.16
N ALA A 135 1.32 39.19 -3.52
CA ALA A 135 2.62 39.05 -4.16
C ALA A 135 2.86 37.58 -4.59
N PRO A 136 3.40 37.32 -5.79
CA PRO A 136 3.87 35.98 -6.14
C PRO A 136 5.05 35.62 -5.24
N ARG A 137 4.90 34.57 -4.44
CA ARG A 137 5.97 34.03 -3.59
C ARG A 137 6.40 32.67 -4.13
N PRO A 138 7.69 32.46 -4.42
CA PRO A 138 8.19 31.14 -4.72
C PRO A 138 8.06 30.30 -3.44
N ILE A 139 7.25 29.25 -3.53
CA ILE A 139 7.11 28.24 -2.47
C ILE A 139 7.85 27.02 -3.00
N ALA A 140 8.82 26.52 -2.24
CA ALA A 140 9.49 25.27 -2.57
C ALA A 140 8.44 24.16 -2.62
N ASP A 141 8.29 23.51 -3.77
CA ASP A 141 7.41 22.36 -3.88
C ASP A 141 8.13 21.16 -3.28
N GLU A 142 7.51 20.50 -2.30
CA GLU A 142 8.03 19.27 -1.69
C GLU A 142 7.99 18.07 -2.66
N GLY A 143 7.54 18.31 -3.90
CA GLY A 143 7.41 17.33 -4.96
C GLY A 143 6.10 16.56 -4.89
N ALA A 144 5.95 15.64 -5.83
CA ALA A 144 4.78 14.78 -5.89
C ALA A 144 4.73 13.83 -4.69
N MET A 145 3.55 13.67 -4.09
CA MET A 145 3.32 12.83 -2.92
C MET A 145 2.10 11.92 -3.14
N VAL A 146 2.04 10.83 -2.38
CA VAL A 146 0.90 9.90 -2.33
C VAL A 146 0.22 10.01 -0.97
N PHE A 147 -1.11 10.14 -0.99
CA PHE A 147 -1.98 10.22 0.17
C PHE A 147 -2.93 9.03 0.17
N VAL A 148 -3.12 8.40 1.33
CA VAL A 148 -3.95 7.19 1.47
C VAL A 148 -4.96 7.36 2.57
N SER A 149 -6.20 6.91 2.33
CA SER A 149 -7.28 6.98 3.34
C SER A 149 -7.02 6.11 4.56
N HIS A 150 -6.19 5.07 4.40
CA HIS A 150 -5.75 4.16 5.44
C HIS A 150 -4.27 3.82 5.21
N ALA A 151 -3.43 4.02 6.24
CA ALA A 151 -1.98 3.84 6.13
C ALA A 151 -1.59 2.40 5.73
N GLY A 152 -2.21 1.39 6.34
CA GLY A 152 -1.97 -0.04 6.05
C GLY A 152 -2.57 -0.56 4.74
N GLY A 153 -3.10 0.33 3.88
CA GLY A 153 -3.77 -0.04 2.63
C GLY A 153 -5.28 -0.25 2.78
N PRO A 154 -5.93 -0.87 1.77
CA PRO A 154 -7.38 -1.08 1.76
C PRO A 154 -7.84 -1.88 2.99
N PRO A 155 -8.79 -1.36 3.80
CA PRO A 155 -9.35 -2.13 4.90
C PRO A 155 -10.17 -3.29 4.36
N ALA A 156 -10.28 -4.38 5.12
CA ALA A 156 -10.75 -5.68 4.64
C ALA A 156 -11.96 -5.72 3.67
N LYS A 157 -12.99 -4.91 3.96
CA LYS A 157 -14.19 -4.77 3.12
C LYS A 157 -14.60 -3.31 2.95
N GLY A 158 -13.88 -2.41 3.62
CA GLY A 158 -14.22 -1.01 3.66
C GLY A 158 -13.72 -0.28 2.42
N PRO A 159 -14.29 0.87 2.09
CA PRO A 159 -13.85 1.63 0.94
C PRO A 159 -12.48 2.25 1.18
N TYR A 160 -11.70 2.38 0.12
CA TYR A 160 -10.34 2.85 0.12
C TYR A 160 -10.10 3.77 -1.06
N ILE A 161 -9.37 4.85 -0.79
CA ILE A 161 -8.83 5.75 -1.79
C ILE A 161 -7.34 6.01 -1.53
N GLU A 162 -6.60 6.03 -2.63
CA GLU A 162 -5.24 6.53 -2.75
C GLU A 162 -5.21 7.66 -3.78
N VAL A 163 -4.50 8.75 -3.51
CA VAL A 163 -4.39 9.92 -4.41
C VAL A 163 -2.95 10.39 -4.47
N SER A 164 -2.47 10.68 -5.68
CA SER A 164 -1.24 11.42 -5.89
C SER A 164 -1.50 12.75 -6.56
N LEU A 165 -0.77 13.77 -6.10
CA LEU A 165 -0.74 15.10 -6.70
C LEU A 165 0.61 15.26 -7.39
N GLY A 166 0.61 15.77 -8.63
CA GLY A 166 1.86 16.10 -9.33
C GLY A 166 2.66 17.22 -8.65
N GLN A 167 1.96 18.13 -7.95
CA GLN A 167 2.53 19.26 -7.24
C GLN A 167 1.62 19.65 -6.07
N ARG A 168 2.19 20.18 -4.99
CA ARG A 168 1.42 20.76 -3.86
C ARG A 168 1.39 22.27 -3.89
N CYS A 169 2.33 22.88 -4.59
CA CYS A 169 2.27 24.28 -4.94
C CYS A 169 1.47 24.49 -6.24
N VAL A 170 0.36 25.22 -6.16
CA VAL A 170 -0.56 25.45 -7.27
C VAL A 170 -0.68 26.94 -7.59
N VAL A 171 -0.93 27.26 -8.85
CA VAL A 171 -1.16 28.64 -9.30
C VAL A 171 -2.67 28.90 -9.37
N ALA A 172 -3.11 30.05 -8.86
CA ALA A 172 -4.49 30.50 -9.01
C ALA A 172 -4.88 30.56 -10.50
N GLY A 173 -5.99 29.93 -10.88
CA GLY A 173 -6.35 29.81 -12.30
C GLY A 173 -5.50 28.83 -13.11
N GLY A 174 -4.60 28.06 -12.49
CA GLY A 174 -3.78 27.05 -13.13
C GLY A 174 -4.47 25.68 -13.22
N THR A 175 -3.77 24.70 -13.80
CA THR A 175 -4.23 23.31 -13.86
C THR A 175 -3.56 22.47 -12.80
N LEU A 176 -4.34 21.68 -12.07
CA LEU A 176 -3.86 20.68 -11.12
C LEU A 176 -4.01 19.29 -11.73
N ARG A 177 -2.92 18.52 -11.79
CA ARG A 177 -2.91 17.13 -12.25
C ARG A 177 -2.96 16.19 -11.06
N LEU A 178 -3.90 15.23 -11.09
CA LEU A 178 -4.03 14.22 -10.04
C LEU A 178 -4.14 12.82 -10.64
N SER A 179 -3.73 11.84 -9.84
CA SER A 179 -4.06 10.43 -10.04
C SER A 179 -4.75 9.90 -8.79
N ALA A 180 -5.78 9.08 -8.95
CA ALA A 180 -6.44 8.40 -7.85
C ALA A 180 -6.59 6.90 -8.14
N ALA A 181 -6.64 6.07 -7.10
CA ALA A 181 -7.00 4.67 -7.20
C ALA A 181 -7.99 4.31 -6.09
N LEU A 182 -8.92 3.40 -6.41
CA LEU A 182 -9.97 2.95 -5.50
C LEU A 182 -9.74 1.48 -5.14
N GLY A 183 -9.87 1.12 -3.87
CA GLY A 183 -9.73 -0.25 -3.40
C GLY A 183 -11.06 -0.87 -3.00
N ASN A 184 -11.10 -2.21 -2.95
CA ASN A 184 -12.29 -3.01 -2.66
C ASN A 184 -13.50 -2.69 -3.56
N VAL A 185 -13.27 -2.50 -4.85
CA VAL A 185 -14.30 -2.09 -5.83
C VAL A 185 -15.38 -3.16 -6.02
N ASP A 186 -15.03 -4.44 -5.86
CA ASP A 186 -15.98 -5.56 -5.93
C ASP A 186 -16.94 -5.61 -4.74
N ARG A 187 -16.59 -4.94 -3.64
CA ARG A 187 -17.38 -4.90 -2.40
C ARG A 187 -18.07 -3.56 -2.19
N ASN A 188 -17.54 -2.49 -2.79
CA ASN A 188 -17.99 -1.12 -2.59
C ASN A 188 -18.39 -0.51 -3.94
N ARG A 189 -19.66 -0.14 -4.07
CA ARG A 189 -20.15 0.50 -5.29
C ARG A 189 -19.84 1.99 -5.26
N TYR A 190 -18.67 2.36 -5.79
CA TYR A 190 -18.28 3.75 -6.01
C TYR A 190 -19.08 4.38 -7.16
N ARG A 191 -19.55 5.61 -6.96
CA ARG A 191 -20.36 6.33 -7.95
C ARG A 191 -19.61 7.50 -8.57
N LYS A 192 -18.95 8.29 -7.73
CA LYS A 192 -18.25 9.51 -8.11
C LYS A 192 -17.04 9.70 -7.22
N LEU A 193 -16.03 10.37 -7.78
CA LEU A 193 -14.95 10.94 -7.00
C LEU A 193 -15.13 12.45 -6.94
N HIS A 194 -15.24 12.99 -5.73
CA HIS A 194 -15.35 14.41 -5.50
C HIS A 194 -14.00 14.98 -5.09
N VAL A 195 -13.66 16.11 -5.69
CA VAL A 195 -12.50 16.91 -5.30
C VAL A 195 -13.00 18.29 -4.95
N ASP A 196 -12.69 18.74 -3.75
CA ASP A 196 -13.10 20.04 -3.23
C ASP A 196 -11.86 20.87 -2.92
N VAL A 197 -11.82 22.12 -3.40
CA VAL A 197 -10.91 23.12 -2.83
C VAL A 197 -11.61 23.75 -1.64
N VAL A 198 -11.00 23.58 -0.47
CA VAL A 198 -11.52 24.04 0.81
C VAL A 198 -10.63 25.17 1.32
N ALA A 199 -11.26 26.30 1.64
CA ALA A 199 -10.62 27.35 2.41
C ALA A 199 -10.83 27.09 3.89
N ARG A 200 -9.73 26.99 4.64
CA ARG A 200 -9.72 26.96 6.09
C ARG A 200 -9.39 28.35 6.60
N GLU A 201 -10.37 28.98 7.21
CA GLU A 201 -10.28 30.32 7.79
C GLU A 201 -10.21 30.18 9.31
N ARG A 202 -9.13 30.67 9.93
CA ARG A 202 -9.00 30.72 11.38
C ARG A 202 -9.00 32.18 11.82
N PHE A 203 -9.68 32.49 12.92
CA PHE A 203 -9.81 33.86 13.42
C PHE A 203 -10.06 33.90 14.93
N PRO A 204 -9.82 35.05 15.60
CA PRO A 204 -10.04 35.18 17.04
C PRO A 204 -11.53 35.09 17.41
N GLU A 205 -11.85 34.28 18.43
CA GLU A 205 -13.17 34.19 19.03
C GLU A 205 -13.06 33.89 20.54
N GLY A 206 -13.63 34.76 21.38
CA GLY A 206 -13.51 34.66 22.83
C GLY A 206 -12.05 34.78 23.32
N LEU A 207 -11.60 33.83 24.15
CA LEU A 207 -10.22 33.73 24.63
C LEU A 207 -9.31 32.90 23.71
N GLY A 208 -9.81 32.45 22.56
CA GLY A 208 -9.10 31.52 21.67
C GLY A 208 -9.29 31.84 20.19
N HIS A 209 -9.21 30.79 19.37
CA HIS A 209 -9.41 30.88 17.92
C HIS A 209 -10.46 29.85 17.50
N THR A 210 -11.28 30.24 16.53
CA THR A 210 -12.20 29.35 15.82
C THR A 210 -11.69 29.11 14.40
N SER A 211 -12.02 27.94 13.83
CA SER A 211 -11.74 27.61 12.44
C SER A 211 -13.05 27.36 11.70
N ASN A 212 -13.14 27.86 10.48
CA ASN A 212 -14.25 27.64 9.55
C ASN A 212 -13.70 27.04 8.25
N ASP A 213 -14.17 25.86 7.89
CA ASP A 213 -13.83 25.20 6.62
C ASP A 213 -15.03 25.35 5.68
N HIS A 214 -14.83 25.95 4.50
CA HIS A 214 -15.87 26.02 3.48
C HIS A 214 -15.33 25.67 2.09
N ILE A 215 -16.20 25.10 1.26
CA ILE A 215 -15.86 24.66 -0.09
C ILE A 215 -15.92 25.87 -1.01
N VAL A 216 -14.79 26.21 -1.62
CA VAL A 216 -14.68 27.30 -2.61
C VAL A 216 -15.01 26.81 -4.00
N ASN A 217 -14.65 25.56 -4.31
CA ASN A 217 -15.03 24.93 -5.57
C ASN A 217 -15.09 23.41 -5.43
N ARG A 218 -15.95 22.77 -6.23
CA ARG A 218 -16.16 21.32 -6.24
C ARG A 218 -16.16 20.78 -7.66
N TRP A 219 -15.39 19.71 -7.88
CA TRP A 219 -15.47 18.89 -9.08
C TRP A 219 -16.06 17.52 -8.73
N ALA A 220 -16.81 16.95 -9.67
CA ALA A 220 -17.30 15.59 -9.60
C ALA A 220 -16.77 14.83 -10.81
N VAL A 221 -15.83 13.93 -10.56
CA VAL A 221 -15.27 13.03 -11.55
C VAL A 221 -16.16 11.79 -11.62
N ALA A 222 -16.74 11.55 -12.80
CA ALA A 222 -17.51 10.34 -13.04
C ALA A 222 -16.58 9.13 -13.04
N LEU A 223 -17.04 8.04 -12.44
CA LEU A 223 -16.34 6.76 -12.43
C LEU A 223 -16.98 5.84 -13.46
N ASP A 224 -16.20 4.91 -13.99
CA ASP A 224 -16.73 3.80 -14.77
C ASP A 224 -17.72 2.98 -13.92
N ALA A 225 -18.66 2.30 -14.57
CA ALA A 225 -19.68 1.51 -13.87
C ALA A 225 -19.07 0.42 -12.96
N HIS A 226 -17.89 -0.09 -13.35
CA HIS A 226 -17.10 -1.06 -12.62
C HIS A 226 -15.63 -0.65 -12.69
N PRO A 227 -15.16 0.26 -11.81
CA PRO A 227 -13.75 0.62 -11.79
C PRO A 227 -12.91 -0.62 -11.45
N GLY A 228 -11.77 -0.83 -12.09
CA GLY A 228 -10.87 -1.93 -11.75
C GLY A 228 -10.24 -1.75 -10.37
N GLU A 229 -9.95 -2.86 -9.68
CA GLU A 229 -9.32 -2.83 -8.34
C GLU A 229 -7.98 -2.09 -8.41
N LEU A 230 -7.88 -1.00 -7.64
CA LEU A 230 -6.73 -0.11 -7.61
C LEU A 230 -6.31 0.43 -8.99
N GLN A 231 -7.22 0.45 -9.97
CA GLN A 231 -6.92 1.00 -11.29
C GLN A 231 -6.68 2.51 -11.21
N PRO A 232 -5.58 3.04 -11.80
CA PRO A 232 -5.33 4.48 -11.81
C PRO A 232 -6.38 5.24 -12.61
N ILE A 233 -6.90 6.30 -12.02
CA ILE A 233 -7.83 7.27 -12.58
C ILE A 233 -7.08 8.60 -12.69
N LEU A 234 -6.81 9.06 -13.90
CA LEU A 234 -6.08 10.30 -14.16
C LEU A 234 -7.05 11.41 -14.53
N PHE A 235 -6.91 12.58 -13.92
CA PHE A 235 -7.72 13.74 -14.26
C PHE A 235 -7.00 15.06 -13.96
N ASN A 236 -7.38 16.08 -14.74
CA ASN A 236 -6.86 17.44 -14.65
C ASN A 236 -7.98 18.37 -14.20
N LEU A 237 -7.70 19.21 -13.20
CA LEU A 237 -8.67 20.15 -12.64
C LEU A 237 -8.22 21.58 -12.91
N GLN A 238 -9.12 22.38 -13.47
CA GLN A 238 -8.89 23.80 -13.68
C GLN A 238 -9.22 24.57 -12.40
N LEU A 239 -8.21 25.11 -11.71
CA LEU A 239 -8.39 25.82 -10.45
C LEU A 239 -9.09 27.18 -10.64
N PRO A 240 -9.86 27.66 -9.64
CA PRO A 240 -10.46 28.98 -9.69
C PRO A 240 -9.41 30.10 -9.77
N ASN A 241 -9.72 31.19 -10.47
CA ASN A 241 -8.90 32.40 -10.48
C ASN A 241 -8.99 33.20 -9.16
N SER A 242 -10.00 32.93 -8.33
CA SER A 242 -10.26 33.61 -7.06
C SER A 242 -9.43 33.06 -5.88
N LEU A 243 -8.53 32.12 -6.12
CA LEU A 243 -7.64 31.61 -5.08
C LEU A 243 -6.58 32.67 -4.77
N GLU A 244 -6.38 32.94 -3.49
CA GLU A 244 -5.37 33.87 -2.98
C GLU A 244 -4.29 33.12 -2.21
N PRO A 245 -3.04 33.60 -2.17
CA PRO A 245 -2.01 33.02 -1.30
C PRO A 245 -2.48 32.94 0.16
N ALA A 246 -2.01 31.90 0.86
CA ALA A 246 -2.22 31.77 2.30
C ALA A 246 -1.58 32.96 3.05
N PHE A 247 -2.20 33.38 4.14
CA PHE A 247 -1.71 34.48 4.97
C PHE A 247 -2.03 34.26 6.45
N GLU A 248 -1.28 34.94 7.31
CA GLU A 248 -1.56 35.08 8.73
C GLU A 248 -1.39 36.56 9.11
N LEU A 249 -2.43 37.15 9.71
CA LEU A 249 -2.46 38.57 10.04
C LEU A 249 -3.41 38.83 11.22
N HIS A 250 -2.90 39.43 12.29
CA HIS A 250 -3.66 39.76 13.51
C HIS A 250 -4.50 38.59 14.07
N GLY A 251 -3.93 37.38 14.10
CA GLY A 251 -4.61 36.17 14.58
C GLY A 251 -5.67 35.61 13.62
N CYS A 252 -5.85 36.24 12.45
CA CYS A 252 -6.60 35.68 11.34
C CYS A 252 -5.66 34.94 10.40
N GLU A 253 -6.08 33.78 9.90
CA GLU A 253 -5.27 32.91 9.07
C GLU A 253 -6.11 32.27 7.97
N LEU A 254 -5.53 32.15 6.78
CA LEU A 254 -6.08 31.42 5.65
C LEU A 254 -5.14 30.27 5.25
N ARG A 255 -5.68 29.06 5.18
CA ARG A 255 -5.01 27.90 4.57
C ARG A 255 -5.89 27.25 3.51
N TRP A 256 -5.25 26.55 2.58
CA TRP A 256 -5.93 25.81 1.52
C TRP A 256 -5.75 24.31 1.66
N LEU A 257 -6.84 23.58 1.44
CA LEU A 257 -6.87 22.13 1.45
C LEU A 257 -7.56 21.65 0.18
N LEU A 258 -7.07 20.54 -0.36
CA LEU A 258 -7.85 19.69 -1.24
C LEU A 258 -8.50 18.61 -0.40
N GLN A 259 -9.81 18.51 -0.50
CA GLN A 259 -10.56 17.42 0.11
C GLN A 259 -11.03 16.48 -0.99
N ILE A 260 -10.51 15.26 -1.00
CA ILE A 260 -10.87 14.23 -1.97
C ILE A 260 -11.71 13.19 -1.25
N HIS A 261 -12.89 12.86 -1.77
CA HIS A 261 -13.72 11.80 -1.22
C HIS A 261 -14.44 11.01 -2.30
N ALA A 262 -14.64 9.71 -2.05
CA ALA A 262 -15.37 8.86 -2.97
C ALA A 262 -16.82 8.67 -2.47
N ASP A 263 -17.81 8.87 -3.35
CA ASP A 263 -19.22 8.61 -3.06
C ASP A 263 -19.48 7.10 -3.18
N VAL A 264 -19.70 6.44 -2.05
CA VAL A 264 -19.97 5.00 -1.95
C VAL A 264 -21.46 4.79 -1.73
N ALA A 265 -22.08 3.99 -2.59
CA ALA A 265 -23.48 3.65 -2.42
C ALA A 265 -23.68 2.91 -1.08
N TRP A 266 -24.45 3.51 -0.18
CA TRP A 266 -24.97 2.86 1.03
C TRP A 266 -23.84 2.49 2.03
N GLY A 267 -22.72 3.22 1.98
CA GLY A 267 -21.54 3.00 2.82
C GLY A 267 -20.93 4.31 3.33
N VAL A 268 -19.78 4.19 3.99
CA VAL A 268 -19.00 5.34 4.46
C VAL A 268 -18.18 5.88 3.30
N ASN A 269 -18.20 7.19 3.08
CA ASN A 269 -17.38 7.82 2.04
C ASN A 269 -15.93 7.96 2.56
N PRO A 270 -14.94 7.28 1.97
CA PRO A 270 -13.56 7.49 2.38
C PRO A 270 -13.13 8.89 1.95
N GLN A 271 -12.41 9.59 2.81
CA GLN A 271 -12.02 10.98 2.61
C GLN A 271 -10.54 11.22 2.93
N LEU A 272 -9.93 12.07 2.13
CA LEU A 272 -8.56 12.59 2.28
C LEU A 272 -8.60 14.11 2.35
N ARG A 273 -7.70 14.68 3.17
CA ARG A 273 -7.47 16.14 3.23
C ARG A 273 -5.99 16.41 3.00
N VAL A 274 -5.68 17.05 1.89
CA VAL A 274 -4.32 17.30 1.42
C VAL A 274 -4.04 18.80 1.47
N PRO A 275 -3.05 19.27 2.23
CA PRO A 275 -2.68 20.68 2.22
C PRO A 275 -2.04 21.07 0.89
N ILE A 276 -2.51 22.20 0.34
CA ILE A 276 -1.95 22.82 -0.87
C ILE A 276 -1.53 24.26 -0.61
N HIS A 277 -0.56 24.73 -1.39
CA HIS A 277 -0.06 26.10 -1.34
C HIS A 277 -0.47 26.83 -2.62
N VAL A 278 -1.08 28.01 -2.48
CA VAL A 278 -1.54 28.81 -3.62
C VAL A 278 -0.54 29.93 -3.90
N GLN A 279 -0.15 30.06 -5.17
CA GLN A 279 0.58 31.21 -5.71
C GLN A 279 -0.37 32.12 -6.51
N ALA A 280 -0.15 33.43 -6.37
CA ALA A 280 -0.86 34.42 -7.16
C ALA A 280 -0.47 34.33 -8.65
N ARG A 281 -1.43 34.60 -9.54
CA ARG A 281 -1.19 34.62 -10.98
C ARG A 281 -0.56 35.97 -11.38
N VAL A 282 0.64 35.94 -11.97
CA VAL A 282 1.29 37.15 -12.50
C VAL A 282 0.64 37.50 -13.86
N GLN A 283 -0.02 38.66 -13.95
CA GLN A 283 -0.80 39.04 -15.13
C GLN A 283 0.05 39.50 -16.34
N ASP A 284 1.30 39.93 -16.14
CA ASP A 284 2.11 40.62 -17.18
C ASP A 284 3.27 39.80 -17.78
N ARG A 285 3.46 38.54 -17.39
CA ARG A 285 4.45 37.67 -18.07
C ARG A 285 3.78 36.81 -19.12
N ALA A 286 3.78 37.33 -20.36
CA ALA A 286 3.61 36.52 -21.56
C ALA A 286 4.48 35.26 -21.45
N ARG A 287 3.85 34.07 -21.53
CA ARG A 287 4.52 32.76 -21.53
C ARG A 287 5.61 32.66 -20.47
N VAL A 288 5.23 32.53 -19.20
CA VAL A 288 5.95 31.50 -18.43
C VAL A 288 5.53 30.21 -19.13
N ASP A 289 6.48 29.60 -19.84
CA ASP A 289 6.35 28.24 -20.36
C ASP A 289 5.55 27.42 -19.35
N GLU A 290 4.58 26.63 -19.80
CA GLU A 290 3.93 25.63 -18.95
C GLU A 290 5.05 24.89 -18.22
N ALA A 291 5.37 25.32 -17.00
CA ALA A 291 6.46 24.77 -16.23
C ALA A 291 6.14 23.29 -16.20
N GLU A 292 7.03 22.48 -16.78
CA GLU A 292 6.82 21.09 -17.14
C GLU A 292 6.16 20.38 -15.95
N PHE A 293 4.82 20.35 -15.94
CA PHE A 293 4.10 20.10 -14.69
C PHE A 293 4.36 18.64 -14.35
N ALA A 294 5.04 18.41 -13.23
CA ALA A 294 5.43 17.08 -12.79
C ALA A 294 4.20 16.16 -12.83
N ALA A 295 4.36 15.03 -13.50
CA ALA A 295 3.30 14.03 -13.54
C ALA A 295 3.02 13.54 -12.09
N PRO A 296 1.76 13.27 -11.73
CA PRO A 296 1.47 12.63 -10.46
C PRO A 296 2.23 11.30 -10.36
N LEU A 297 2.63 10.92 -9.14
CA LEU A 297 3.24 9.62 -8.91
C LEU A 297 2.23 8.52 -9.27
N ALA A 298 2.77 7.34 -9.57
CA ALA A 298 1.95 6.15 -9.71
C ALA A 298 1.17 5.88 -8.41
N VAL A 299 -0.08 5.47 -8.55
CA VAL A 299 -0.99 5.06 -7.46
C VAL A 299 -1.58 3.68 -7.77
N GLY A 300 -2.15 3.02 -6.77
CA GLY A 300 -2.87 1.78 -6.95
C GLY A 300 -2.02 0.67 -7.58
N SER A 301 -2.55 -0.01 -8.59
CA SER A 301 -1.89 -1.15 -9.25
C SER A 301 -0.59 -0.77 -9.95
N ALA A 302 -0.46 0.46 -10.46
CA ALA A 302 0.79 0.95 -11.04
C ALA A 302 1.87 1.13 -9.98
N ARG A 303 1.52 1.70 -8.82
CA ARG A 303 2.44 1.82 -7.67
C ARG A 303 2.82 0.45 -7.12
N LEU A 304 1.84 -0.43 -6.95
CA LEU A 304 2.04 -1.80 -6.50
C LEU A 304 3.05 -2.52 -7.40
N ARG A 305 2.85 -2.46 -8.72
CA ARG A 305 3.78 -3.06 -9.69
C ARG A 305 5.20 -2.53 -9.52
N LEU A 306 5.38 -1.22 -9.40
CA LEU A 306 6.70 -0.62 -9.16
C LEU A 306 7.35 -1.13 -7.87
N ILE A 307 6.58 -1.20 -6.77
CA ILE A 307 7.08 -1.72 -5.50
C ILE A 307 7.52 -3.18 -5.66
N TRP A 308 6.66 -4.03 -6.23
CA TRP A 308 6.93 -5.45 -6.39
C TRP A 308 8.09 -5.73 -7.35
N THR A 309 8.17 -5.01 -8.47
CA THR A 309 9.33 -5.06 -9.38
C THR A 309 10.63 -4.64 -8.68
N ASN A 310 10.61 -3.61 -7.84
CA ASN A 310 11.79 -3.20 -7.07
C ASN A 310 12.21 -4.27 -6.05
N VAL A 311 11.25 -4.92 -5.40
CA VAL A 311 11.54 -6.04 -4.49
C VAL A 311 12.12 -7.22 -5.26
N ALA A 312 11.54 -7.56 -6.42
CA ALA A 312 12.06 -8.58 -7.33
C ALA A 312 13.54 -8.35 -7.64
N HIS A 313 13.89 -7.15 -8.11
CA HIS A 313 15.28 -6.76 -8.38
C HIS A 313 16.18 -6.83 -7.15
N ALA A 314 15.71 -6.39 -5.98
CA ALA A 314 16.51 -6.38 -4.76
C ALA A 314 16.78 -7.79 -4.18
N THR A 315 15.88 -8.74 -4.45
CA THR A 315 15.93 -10.10 -3.89
C THR A 315 16.39 -11.15 -4.91
N GLY A 316 16.50 -10.79 -6.19
CA GLY A 316 16.79 -11.73 -7.27
C GLY A 316 15.59 -12.59 -7.68
N LEU A 317 14.40 -12.31 -7.17
CA LEU A 317 13.15 -12.94 -7.59
C LEU A 317 12.63 -12.29 -8.90
N GLU A 318 11.72 -12.97 -9.59
CA GLU A 318 11.00 -12.48 -10.75
C GLU A 318 9.59 -12.04 -10.36
N PHE A 319 9.11 -10.91 -10.89
CA PHE A 319 7.74 -10.46 -10.71
C PHE A 319 6.91 -10.71 -11.99
N ALA A 320 5.95 -11.62 -11.91
CA ALA A 320 5.04 -11.96 -13.00
C ALA A 320 3.66 -12.37 -12.46
N ASP A 321 2.59 -12.04 -13.19
CA ASP A 321 1.19 -12.37 -12.84
C ASP A 321 0.80 -12.01 -11.40
N ASP A 322 1.24 -10.83 -10.92
CA ASP A 322 1.05 -10.34 -9.55
C ASP A 322 1.63 -11.25 -8.46
N ARG A 323 2.69 -12.01 -8.78
CA ARG A 323 3.45 -12.86 -7.86
C ARG A 323 4.95 -12.60 -7.97
N LEU A 324 5.65 -12.75 -6.85
CA LEU A 324 7.12 -12.89 -6.85
C LEU A 324 7.46 -14.37 -6.85
N ARG A 325 8.34 -14.80 -7.75
CA ARG A 325 8.76 -16.20 -7.89
C ARG A 325 10.26 -16.31 -8.08
N GLY A 326 10.85 -17.38 -7.59
CA GLY A 326 12.25 -17.70 -7.84
C GLY A 326 12.64 -19.04 -7.28
N VAL A 327 13.85 -19.47 -7.58
CA VAL A 327 14.44 -20.70 -7.02
C VAL A 327 15.80 -20.34 -6.45
N VAL A 328 16.03 -20.70 -5.18
CA VAL A 328 17.30 -20.48 -4.47
C VAL A 328 17.74 -21.82 -3.90
N ASP A 329 18.92 -22.30 -4.30
CA ASP A 329 19.47 -23.60 -3.90
C ASP A 329 18.49 -24.79 -4.05
N GLY A 330 17.66 -24.76 -5.10
CA GLY A 330 16.67 -25.80 -5.38
C GLY A 330 15.36 -25.69 -4.58
N VAL A 331 15.21 -24.67 -3.74
CA VAL A 331 13.96 -24.34 -3.04
C VAL A 331 13.21 -23.29 -3.85
N ALA A 332 11.98 -23.62 -4.26
CA ALA A 332 11.12 -22.68 -4.96
C ALA A 332 10.45 -21.74 -3.95
N ILE A 333 10.48 -20.45 -4.27
CA ILE A 333 9.93 -19.37 -3.46
C ILE A 333 8.79 -18.74 -4.25
N GLU A 334 7.63 -18.58 -3.64
CA GLU A 334 6.52 -17.82 -4.20
C GLU A 334 5.95 -16.86 -3.16
N LEU A 335 5.75 -15.59 -3.55
CA LEU A 335 4.96 -14.64 -2.78
C LEU A 335 3.78 -14.14 -3.61
N HIS A 336 2.61 -14.02 -2.99
CA HIS A 336 1.44 -13.42 -3.61
C HIS A 336 0.54 -12.73 -2.59
N ARG A 337 -0.27 -11.79 -3.05
CA ARG A 337 -1.29 -11.14 -2.23
C ARG A 337 -2.54 -12.01 -2.15
N SER A 338 -3.13 -12.08 -0.97
CA SER A 338 -4.46 -12.65 -0.77
C SER A 338 -5.28 -11.78 0.18
N HIS A 339 -6.58 -12.04 0.21
CA HIS A 339 -7.49 -11.49 1.20
C HIS A 339 -8.02 -12.65 2.02
N GLU A 340 -7.86 -12.60 3.34
CA GLU A 340 -8.41 -13.64 4.21
C GLU A 340 -9.94 -13.63 4.21
N HIS A 341 -10.57 -14.61 4.87
CA HIS A 341 -12.03 -14.69 4.99
C HIS A 341 -12.64 -13.44 5.65
N ASP A 342 -11.91 -12.81 6.57
CA ASP A 342 -12.31 -11.55 7.20
C ASP A 342 -12.14 -10.33 6.26
N GLY A 343 -11.42 -10.52 5.15
CA GLY A 343 -11.11 -9.59 4.07
C GLY A 343 -9.77 -8.88 4.22
N ARG A 344 -9.04 -9.06 5.33
CA ARG A 344 -7.78 -8.34 5.56
C ARG A 344 -6.74 -8.74 4.50
N PRO A 345 -6.06 -7.76 3.87
CA PRO A 345 -5.02 -8.07 2.91
C PRO A 345 -3.80 -8.63 3.64
N ARG A 346 -3.27 -9.73 3.11
CA ARG A 346 -2.04 -10.38 3.55
C ARG A 346 -1.17 -10.74 2.36
N ILE A 347 0.12 -10.84 2.61
CA ILE A 347 1.09 -11.35 1.65
C ILE A 347 1.47 -12.75 2.11
N HIS A 348 1.20 -13.75 1.29
CA HIS A 348 1.57 -15.13 1.58
C HIS A 348 2.90 -15.45 0.94
N GLY A 349 3.80 -16.06 1.71
CA GLY A 349 5.04 -16.65 1.24
C GLY A 349 4.96 -18.17 1.28
N LEU A 350 5.39 -18.84 0.22
CA LEU A 350 5.51 -20.29 0.10
C LEU A 350 6.97 -20.63 -0.19
N LEU A 351 7.53 -21.55 0.59
CA LEU A 351 8.79 -22.22 0.30
C LEU A 351 8.48 -23.67 -0.02
N GLU A 352 8.86 -24.15 -1.20
CA GLU A 352 8.75 -25.54 -1.63
C GLU A 352 10.15 -26.15 -1.75
N PHE A 353 10.42 -27.21 -0.99
CA PHE A 353 11.74 -27.82 -0.85
C PHE A 353 11.67 -29.35 -0.97
N PRO A 354 12.81 -30.03 -1.15
CA PRO A 354 12.85 -31.49 -1.21
C PRO A 354 12.19 -32.13 0.03
N ASP A 355 11.41 -33.18 -0.22
CA ASP A 355 10.65 -33.88 0.82
C ASP A 355 11.57 -34.43 1.93
N LEU A 356 11.52 -33.79 3.10
CA LEU A 356 12.31 -34.15 4.28
C LEU A 356 11.92 -35.51 4.83
N GLY A 357 10.64 -35.88 4.64
CA GLY A 357 10.05 -37.08 5.17
C GLY A 357 10.26 -37.19 6.67
N VAL A 358 10.04 -36.15 7.47
CA VAL A 358 10.15 -36.18 8.94
C VAL A 358 8.79 -36.09 9.63
N GLY A 359 7.70 -35.97 8.86
CA GLY A 359 6.37 -35.68 9.42
C GLY A 359 6.31 -34.26 9.97
N LEU A 360 6.97 -33.31 9.32
CA LEU A 360 6.95 -31.90 9.71
C LEU A 360 5.50 -31.40 9.69
N HIS A 361 5.11 -30.69 10.74
CA HIS A 361 3.80 -30.04 10.82
C HIS A 361 3.85 -28.84 11.76
N VAL A 362 2.81 -28.03 11.74
CA VAL A 362 2.64 -26.93 12.70
C VAL A 362 1.93 -27.44 13.94
N ARG A 363 2.52 -27.18 15.10
CA ARG A 363 1.88 -27.36 16.41
C ARG A 363 1.45 -25.99 16.93
N ARG A 364 0.18 -25.89 17.33
CA ARG A 364 -0.39 -24.71 17.99
C ARG A 364 -0.67 -25.06 19.43
N GLU A 365 0.06 -24.45 20.35
CA GLU A 365 -0.09 -24.71 21.78
C GLU A 365 -0.44 -23.44 22.53
N ARG A 366 -1.44 -23.55 23.40
CA ARG A 366 -1.88 -22.44 24.23
C ARG A 366 -1.19 -22.53 25.58
N ARG A 367 -0.17 -21.69 25.83
CA ARG A 367 0.60 -21.73 27.08
C ARG A 367 -0.23 -21.46 28.34
N THR A 368 -1.29 -20.64 28.27
CA THR A 368 -2.18 -20.37 29.41
C THR A 368 -3.63 -20.15 28.95
N LEU A 369 -4.60 -20.25 29.87
CA LEU A 369 -6.05 -20.03 29.62
C LEU A 369 -6.37 -18.67 28.96
N LEU A 370 -5.51 -17.67 29.14
CA LEU A 370 -5.60 -16.33 28.55
C LEU A 370 -4.41 -15.98 27.64
N GLY A 371 -3.48 -16.91 27.44
CA GLY A 371 -2.22 -16.68 26.72
C GLY A 371 -2.39 -16.71 25.22
N ALA A 372 -1.41 -16.10 24.54
CA ALA A 372 -1.26 -16.21 23.10
C ALA A 372 -1.08 -17.68 22.69
N ILE A 373 -1.55 -18.01 21.48
CA ILE A 373 -1.30 -19.30 20.86
C ILE A 373 0.12 -19.23 20.30
N GLU A 374 1.02 -20.04 20.83
CA GLU A 374 2.34 -20.20 20.25
C GLU A 374 2.24 -21.18 19.09
N THR A 375 2.78 -20.76 17.96
CA THR A 375 2.82 -21.57 16.75
C THR A 375 4.27 -21.96 16.51
N GLY A 376 4.55 -23.26 16.51
CA GLY A 376 5.89 -23.79 16.34
C GLY A 376 5.92 -24.98 15.39
N LEU A 377 7.14 -25.38 15.02
CA LEU A 377 7.35 -26.59 14.24
C LEU A 377 7.26 -27.82 15.15
N ALA A 378 6.72 -28.90 14.62
CA ALA A 378 6.71 -30.20 15.23
C ALA A 378 7.08 -31.27 14.20
N SER A 379 7.69 -32.34 14.68
CA SER A 379 8.09 -33.51 13.90
C SER A 379 7.80 -34.75 14.73
N ARG A 380 7.74 -35.90 14.08
CA ARG A 380 7.48 -37.18 14.74
C ARG A 380 8.64 -37.67 15.62
N ASP A 381 9.85 -37.15 15.41
CA ASP A 381 11.06 -37.51 16.16
C ASP A 381 11.73 -36.26 16.75
N ALA A 382 12.05 -36.32 18.04
CA ALA A 382 12.60 -35.18 18.77
C ALA A 382 14.02 -34.80 18.35
N ALA A 383 14.86 -35.77 17.94
CA ALA A 383 16.21 -35.49 17.47
C ALA A 383 16.19 -34.85 16.08
N GLN A 384 15.25 -35.26 15.21
CA GLN A 384 15.01 -34.59 13.93
C GLN A 384 14.51 -33.16 14.14
N LEU A 385 13.54 -32.97 15.04
CA LEU A 385 13.04 -31.65 15.39
C LEU A 385 14.14 -30.72 15.93
N ALA A 386 15.04 -31.26 16.78
CA ALA A 386 16.15 -30.49 17.35
C ALA A 386 17.11 -29.96 16.26
N VAL A 387 17.40 -30.76 15.23
CA VAL A 387 18.23 -30.30 14.08
C VAL A 387 17.52 -29.22 13.28
N ILE A 388 16.21 -29.38 13.03
CA ILE A 388 15.40 -28.39 12.32
C ILE A 388 15.33 -27.08 13.12
N HIS A 389 15.11 -27.13 14.43
CA HIS A 389 15.13 -25.94 15.30
C HIS A 389 16.51 -25.29 15.35
N ALA A 390 17.59 -26.06 15.41
CA ALA A 390 18.94 -25.49 15.45
C ALA A 390 19.26 -24.70 14.17
N GLN A 391 18.66 -25.04 13.03
CA GLN A 391 18.89 -24.34 11.77
C GLN A 391 17.87 -23.24 11.48
N LEU A 392 16.60 -23.46 11.83
CA LEU A 392 15.49 -22.59 11.45
C LEU A 392 14.82 -21.86 12.61
N GLY A 393 14.91 -22.38 13.83
CA GLY A 393 14.09 -21.99 14.97
C GLY A 393 14.11 -20.49 15.26
N GLU A 394 15.29 -19.94 15.54
CA GLU A 394 15.44 -18.49 15.81
C GLU A 394 14.94 -17.64 14.64
N ARG A 395 15.11 -18.09 13.40
CA ARG A 395 14.73 -17.32 12.19
C ARG A 395 13.23 -17.36 11.90
N ILE A 396 12.53 -18.37 12.39
CA ILE A 396 11.08 -18.52 12.23
C ILE A 396 10.34 -17.91 13.41
N GLU A 397 10.91 -17.99 14.62
CA GLU A 397 10.25 -17.54 15.85
C GLU A 397 10.46 -16.06 16.17
N ASP A 398 11.58 -15.45 15.74
CA ASP A 398 11.96 -14.06 16.07
C ASP A 398 11.62 -13.04 14.97
N VAL A 399 10.52 -13.27 14.23
CA VAL A 399 10.13 -12.41 13.09
C VAL A 399 8.67 -12.01 13.13
N ASP A 400 8.36 -10.85 12.56
CA ASP A 400 7.00 -10.30 12.40
C ASP A 400 6.17 -11.06 11.34
N HIS A 401 6.44 -12.35 11.12
CA HIS A 401 5.83 -13.18 10.08
C HIS A 401 5.13 -14.39 10.70
N GLU A 402 3.87 -14.63 10.33
CA GLU A 402 3.09 -15.73 10.88
C GLU A 402 3.35 -17.03 10.12
N LEU A 403 3.78 -18.08 10.82
CA LEU A 403 3.85 -19.45 10.25
C LEU A 403 2.42 -20.03 10.16
N LEU A 404 1.90 -20.15 8.95
CA LEU A 404 0.53 -20.63 8.71
C LEU A 404 0.44 -22.16 8.67
N ALA A 405 1.39 -22.79 7.97
CA ALA A 405 1.42 -24.23 7.76
C ALA A 405 2.85 -24.69 7.48
N ALA A 406 3.12 -25.96 7.80
CA ALA A 406 4.35 -26.65 7.55
C ALA A 406 4.00 -28.10 7.19
N ASP A 407 4.67 -28.63 6.20
CA ASP A 407 4.69 -30.05 5.87
C ASP A 407 6.10 -30.45 5.40
N ASP A 408 6.32 -31.72 5.08
CA ASP A 408 7.64 -32.22 4.67
C ASP A 408 8.18 -31.60 3.37
N ARG A 409 7.38 -30.84 2.63
CA ARG A 409 7.74 -30.21 1.34
C ARG A 409 7.49 -28.71 1.31
N HIS A 410 6.68 -28.17 2.20
CA HIS A 410 6.26 -26.78 2.16
C HIS A 410 6.34 -26.10 3.53
N LEU A 411 6.77 -24.85 3.53
CA LEU A 411 6.51 -23.90 4.61
C LEU A 411 5.70 -22.74 4.06
N ARG A 412 4.67 -22.34 4.81
CA ARG A 412 3.78 -21.23 4.44
C ARG A 412 3.79 -20.16 5.51
N PHE A 413 4.06 -18.94 5.09
CA PHE A 413 4.12 -17.77 5.94
C PHE A 413 3.15 -16.69 5.49
N ALA A 414 2.80 -15.79 6.41
CA ALA A 414 2.07 -14.57 6.10
C ALA A 414 2.73 -13.34 6.70
N LEU A 415 2.72 -12.25 5.92
CA LEU A 415 2.97 -10.89 6.38
C LEU A 415 1.65 -10.10 6.33
N ASP A 416 1.33 -9.42 7.42
CA ASP A 416 0.17 -8.52 7.47
C ASP A 416 0.36 -7.31 6.55
N GLY A 417 -0.68 -6.99 5.77
CA GLY A 417 -0.73 -5.79 4.93
C GLY A 417 -0.88 -6.07 3.44
N ALA A 418 -1.12 -5.00 2.69
CA ALA A 418 -1.44 -5.07 1.26
C ALA A 418 -0.23 -5.09 0.32
N GLY A 419 1.00 -5.11 0.83
CA GLY A 419 2.22 -5.03 0.01
C GLY A 419 2.39 -3.70 -0.72
N LEU A 420 1.87 -2.61 -0.14
CA LEU A 420 1.99 -1.24 -0.65
C LEU A 420 3.16 -0.47 -0.04
N GLU A 421 3.91 -1.11 0.86
CA GLU A 421 5.11 -0.56 1.48
C GLU A 421 6.34 -1.34 1.02
N LEU A 422 7.36 -0.62 0.56
CA LEU A 422 8.55 -1.24 -0.03
C LEU A 422 9.38 -1.99 1.02
N ALA A 423 9.64 -1.38 2.18
CA ALA A 423 10.54 -1.96 3.17
C ALA A 423 10.00 -3.28 3.76
N PRO A 424 8.76 -3.37 4.29
CA PRO A 424 8.25 -4.62 4.85
C PRO A 424 8.18 -5.77 3.84
N LEU A 425 7.75 -5.48 2.60
CA LEU A 425 7.70 -6.50 1.55
C LEU A 425 9.10 -6.96 1.13
N ARG A 426 10.06 -6.04 0.99
CA ARG A 426 11.45 -6.38 0.68
C ARG A 426 12.07 -7.23 1.78
N ASP A 427 11.85 -6.87 3.02
CA ASP A 427 12.45 -7.54 4.17
C ASP A 427 11.85 -8.96 4.31
N PHE A 428 10.54 -9.13 4.09
CA PHE A 428 9.89 -10.43 4.05
C PHE A 428 10.37 -11.32 2.89
N ALA A 429 10.44 -10.79 1.68
CA ALA A 429 10.95 -11.53 0.52
C ALA A 429 12.44 -11.90 0.68
N GLY A 430 13.25 -10.97 1.18
CA GLY A 430 14.66 -11.20 1.50
C GLY A 430 14.83 -12.27 2.57
N TRP A 431 14.04 -12.23 3.63
CA TRP A 431 14.03 -13.25 4.68
C TRP A 431 13.71 -14.65 4.13
N LEU A 432 12.69 -14.80 3.27
CA LEU A 432 12.40 -16.07 2.59
C LEU A 432 13.58 -16.57 1.75
N VAL A 433 14.24 -15.66 1.01
CA VAL A 433 15.45 -15.98 0.24
C VAL A 433 16.59 -16.46 1.16
N THR A 434 16.73 -15.89 2.37
CA THR A 434 17.74 -16.37 3.33
C THR A 434 17.41 -17.71 3.98
N LEU A 435 16.14 -18.09 4.05
CA LEU A 435 15.71 -19.39 4.58
C LEU A 435 15.92 -20.52 3.57
N ALA A 436 15.80 -20.24 2.27
CA ALA A 436 15.88 -21.24 1.22
C ALA A 436 17.17 -22.11 1.26
N PRO A 437 18.38 -21.55 1.39
CA PRO A 437 19.61 -22.34 1.52
C PRO A 437 19.63 -23.27 2.74
N LEU A 438 19.03 -22.83 3.86
CA LEU A 438 18.96 -23.64 5.09
C LEU A 438 18.02 -24.82 4.88
N LEU A 439 16.86 -24.60 4.26
CA LEU A 439 15.93 -25.68 3.89
C LEU A 439 16.53 -26.65 2.88
N ALA A 440 17.30 -26.16 1.91
CA ALA A 440 18.00 -26.99 0.93
C ALA A 440 19.02 -27.94 1.58
N ALA A 441 19.67 -27.50 2.66
CA ALA A 441 20.67 -28.28 3.39
C ALA A 441 20.07 -29.26 4.42
N LEU A 442 18.80 -29.10 4.81
CA LEU A 442 18.17 -29.94 5.81
C LEU A 442 18.21 -31.45 5.48
N PRO A 443 17.89 -31.92 4.26
CA PRO A 443 17.90 -33.35 3.93
C PRO A 443 19.22 -34.06 4.30
N ASP A 444 20.35 -33.37 4.19
CA ASP A 444 21.68 -33.93 4.47
C ASP A 444 22.02 -33.96 5.97
N SER A 445 21.42 -33.07 6.75
CA SER A 445 21.69 -32.88 8.18
C SER A 445 20.71 -33.62 9.09
N VAL A 446 19.51 -33.92 8.60
CA VAL A 446 18.47 -34.61 9.36
C VAL A 446 18.91 -36.05 9.66
N PRO A 447 18.94 -36.46 10.94
CA PRO A 447 19.31 -37.82 11.31
C PRO A 447 18.19 -38.81 10.95
N ALA A 448 18.53 -40.09 10.96
CA ALA A 448 17.53 -41.16 11.03
C ALA A 448 16.61 -40.99 12.26
N PRO A 449 15.33 -41.40 12.20
CA PRO A 449 14.49 -41.51 13.38
C PRO A 449 15.18 -42.39 14.42
N ALA A 450 15.06 -42.02 15.71
CA ALA A 450 15.77 -42.70 16.79
C ALA A 450 15.46 -44.21 16.83
N VAL A 451 14.22 -44.59 16.53
CA VAL A 451 13.76 -45.99 16.44
C VAL A 451 14.46 -46.81 15.34
N MET A 452 15.10 -46.16 14.36
CA MET A 452 15.85 -46.79 13.28
C MET A 452 17.37 -46.59 13.42
N GLY A 453 17.84 -45.97 14.50
CA GLY A 453 19.25 -45.58 14.68
C GLY A 453 20.22 -46.77 14.55
N GLU A 454 19.89 -47.91 15.15
CA GLU A 454 20.71 -49.14 15.09
C GLU A 454 20.73 -49.79 13.69
N HIS A 455 19.75 -49.47 12.83
CA HIS A 455 19.59 -50.07 11.51
C HIS A 455 20.16 -49.20 10.38
N LEU A 456 20.46 -47.92 10.62
CA LEU A 456 20.92 -46.97 9.60
C LEU A 456 22.12 -47.48 8.80
N ALA A 457 23.13 -48.08 9.45
CA ALA A 457 24.32 -48.59 8.78
C ALA A 457 24.00 -49.71 7.76
N GLY A 458 22.99 -50.54 8.05
CA GLY A 458 22.49 -51.56 7.13
C GLY A 458 21.85 -50.92 5.90
N TRP A 459 21.00 -49.94 6.11
CA TRP A 459 20.30 -49.19 5.05
C TRP A 459 21.27 -48.40 4.16
N GLU A 460 22.28 -47.73 4.71
CA GLU A 460 23.31 -47.02 3.94
C GLU A 460 24.18 -47.97 3.10
N ARG A 461 24.45 -49.17 3.61
CA ARG A 461 25.16 -50.20 2.87
C ARG A 461 24.30 -50.75 1.73
N ALA A 462 23.03 -51.03 1.99
CA ALA A 462 22.09 -51.45 0.96
C ALA A 462 21.91 -50.39 -0.14
N ALA A 463 21.82 -49.11 0.24
CA ALA A 463 21.77 -47.97 -0.69
C ALA A 463 22.95 -48.00 -1.67
N ARG A 464 24.17 -48.05 -1.12
CA ARG A 464 25.42 -48.08 -1.91
C ARG A 464 25.52 -49.30 -2.81
N ARG A 465 25.21 -50.50 -2.30
CA ARG A 465 25.29 -51.74 -3.08
C ARG A 465 24.32 -51.76 -4.26
N ARG A 466 23.16 -51.11 -4.12
CA ARG A 466 22.09 -51.13 -5.12
C ARG A 466 22.04 -49.89 -6.00
N GLY A 467 22.91 -48.90 -5.76
CA GLY A 467 22.85 -47.60 -6.43
C GLY A 467 21.53 -46.86 -6.14
N ALA A 468 20.95 -47.09 -4.95
CA ALA A 468 19.67 -46.51 -4.56
C ALA A 468 19.86 -45.17 -3.85
N GLN A 469 18.86 -44.28 -3.97
CA GLN A 469 18.84 -43.03 -3.22
C GLN A 469 18.24 -43.28 -1.83
N LEU A 470 19.03 -43.03 -0.78
CA LEU A 470 18.56 -43.12 0.61
C LEU A 470 18.15 -41.73 1.10
N ARG A 471 16.90 -41.61 1.56
CA ARG A 471 16.46 -40.52 2.41
C ARG A 471 16.53 -40.94 3.87
N ARG A 472 17.35 -40.24 4.66
CA ARG A 472 17.57 -40.54 6.07
C ARG A 472 16.37 -40.19 6.95
N GLY A 473 15.61 -39.15 6.62
CA GLY A 473 14.49 -38.67 7.43
C GLY A 473 13.46 -39.75 7.77
N ASP A 474 13.07 -40.60 6.82
CA ASP A 474 12.13 -41.72 7.03
C ASP A 474 12.72 -43.10 6.71
N LEU A 475 14.05 -43.22 6.55
CA LEU A 475 14.72 -44.43 6.03
C LEU A 475 13.99 -44.95 4.80
N ARG A 476 14.01 -44.17 3.73
CA ARG A 476 13.42 -44.56 2.45
C ARG A 476 14.51 -44.77 1.41
N LEU A 477 14.55 -45.96 0.83
CA LEU A 477 15.36 -46.30 -0.33
C LEU A 477 14.52 -46.25 -1.58
N GLU A 478 14.97 -45.46 -2.54
CA GLU A 478 14.39 -45.41 -3.87
C GLU A 478 15.32 -46.09 -4.88
N LEU A 479 14.77 -47.06 -5.59
CA LEU A 479 15.44 -47.84 -6.62
C LEU A 479 14.73 -47.60 -7.95
N VAL A 480 15.50 -47.30 -8.99
CA VAL A 480 14.99 -47.18 -10.35
C VAL A 480 15.73 -48.17 -11.24
N ARG A 481 15.00 -49.07 -11.91
CA ARG A 481 15.53 -50.05 -12.88
C ARG A 481 14.55 -50.21 -14.03
N ASP A 482 15.02 -50.13 -15.26
CA ASP A 482 14.19 -50.30 -16.47
C ASP A 482 12.92 -49.41 -16.41
N GLU A 483 13.06 -48.15 -15.98
CA GLU A 483 11.98 -47.17 -15.75
C GLU A 483 10.94 -47.55 -14.68
N LEU A 484 11.09 -48.70 -14.01
CA LEU A 484 10.29 -49.08 -12.85
C LEU A 484 10.88 -48.45 -11.59
N ARG A 485 10.02 -47.82 -10.80
CA ARG A 485 10.38 -47.21 -9.52
C ARG A 485 9.91 -48.11 -8.39
N LEU A 486 10.85 -48.53 -7.53
CA LEU A 486 10.58 -49.30 -6.33
C LEU A 486 11.07 -48.54 -5.10
N VAL A 487 10.23 -48.48 -4.08
CA VAL A 487 10.49 -47.78 -2.82
C VAL A 487 10.46 -48.79 -1.68
N ILE A 488 11.55 -48.90 -0.94
CA ILE A 488 11.60 -49.60 0.35
C ILE A 488 11.59 -48.53 1.43
N GLY A 489 10.68 -48.58 2.39
CA GLY A 489 10.62 -47.56 3.42
C GLY A 489 9.91 -47.99 4.67
N CYS A 490 10.00 -47.15 5.69
CA CYS A 490 9.30 -47.32 6.95
C CYS A 490 7.95 -46.59 6.92
N ASP A 491 6.92 -47.21 7.49
CA ASP A 491 5.62 -46.57 7.71
C ASP A 491 5.49 -46.18 9.18
N PHE A 492 5.31 -44.89 9.46
CA PHE A 492 5.24 -44.33 10.80
C PHE A 492 3.81 -43.88 11.11
N ASN A 493 3.41 -43.97 12.37
CA ASN A 493 2.23 -43.25 12.85
C ASN A 493 2.57 -41.79 13.19
N ASP A 494 1.54 -41.02 13.57
CA ASP A 494 1.69 -39.61 13.94
C ASP A 494 2.56 -39.41 15.19
N ASP A 495 2.67 -40.44 16.05
CA ASP A 495 3.52 -40.45 17.25
C ASP A 495 4.98 -40.87 16.95
N GLY A 496 5.36 -41.05 15.68
CA GLY A 496 6.70 -41.47 15.27
C GLY A 496 7.02 -42.94 15.54
N GLN A 497 6.04 -43.74 15.94
CA GLN A 497 6.18 -45.19 16.09
C GLN A 497 6.09 -45.89 14.74
N LEU A 498 6.94 -46.89 14.58
CA LEU A 498 7.03 -47.69 13.37
C LEU A 498 5.90 -48.72 13.32
N ARG A 499 5.07 -48.68 12.27
CA ARG A 499 3.95 -49.61 12.06
C ARG A 499 4.34 -50.81 11.21
N ALA A 500 5.02 -50.55 10.10
CA ALA A 500 5.37 -51.57 9.11
C ALA A 500 6.63 -51.13 8.34
N THR A 501 7.29 -52.10 7.71
CA THR A 501 8.18 -51.81 6.59
C THR A 501 7.40 -52.03 5.29
N ARG A 502 7.48 -51.12 4.33
CA ARG A 502 6.82 -51.26 3.04
C ARG A 502 7.84 -51.45 1.91
N ILE A 503 7.51 -52.31 0.97
CA ILE A 503 8.14 -52.41 -0.35
C ILE A 503 7.06 -52.10 -1.37
N GLU A 504 7.21 -51.00 -2.09
CA GLU A 504 6.21 -50.47 -3.01
C GLU A 504 6.81 -50.32 -4.40
N LEU A 505 6.15 -50.88 -5.40
CA LEU A 505 6.48 -50.73 -6.81
C LEU A 505 5.43 -49.84 -7.48
N ASP A 506 5.89 -48.81 -8.17
CA ASP A 506 5.09 -48.06 -9.12
C ASP A 506 5.03 -48.86 -10.43
N ALA A 507 3.83 -49.23 -10.86
CA ALA A 507 3.64 -50.06 -12.03
C ALA A 507 3.87 -49.30 -13.34
N SER A 508 4.03 -47.97 -13.32
CA SER A 508 4.14 -47.05 -14.49
C SER A 508 2.96 -47.07 -15.47
N THR A 509 2.10 -48.09 -15.40
CA THR A 509 0.89 -48.32 -16.20
C THR A 509 -0.26 -48.74 -15.31
N MET A 510 -1.50 -48.54 -15.77
CA MET A 510 -2.69 -48.96 -15.04
C MET A 510 -2.78 -50.48 -14.94
N ILE A 511 -2.83 -51.01 -13.73
CA ILE A 511 -3.06 -52.43 -13.44
C ILE A 511 -4.55 -52.73 -13.64
N PRO A 512 -4.92 -53.70 -14.50
CA PRO A 512 -6.31 -54.12 -14.67
C PRO A 512 -6.98 -54.52 -13.35
N SER A 513 -8.25 -54.15 -13.17
CA SER A 513 -9.00 -54.41 -11.93
C SER A 513 -9.09 -55.90 -11.56
N ARG A 514 -9.01 -56.81 -12.53
CA ARG A 514 -8.95 -58.26 -12.28
C ARG A 514 -7.72 -58.70 -11.48
N HIS A 515 -6.67 -57.87 -11.44
CA HIS A 515 -5.45 -58.13 -10.68
C HIS A 515 -5.41 -57.35 -9.36
N HIS A 516 -6.44 -56.55 -9.04
CA HIS A 516 -6.49 -55.83 -7.77
C HIS A 516 -6.72 -56.81 -6.63
N LEU A 517 -5.95 -56.65 -5.56
CA LEU A 517 -5.95 -57.56 -4.42
C LEU A 517 -5.62 -56.80 -3.15
N ILE A 518 -6.35 -57.07 -2.07
CA ILE A 518 -5.98 -56.63 -0.73
C ILE A 518 -5.97 -57.88 0.14
N TRP A 519 -4.79 -58.29 0.60
CA TRP A 519 -4.59 -59.46 1.44
C TRP A 519 -3.77 -59.08 2.68
N THR A 520 -4.30 -59.33 3.87
CA THR A 520 -3.72 -58.86 5.15
C THR A 520 -2.80 -59.86 5.85
N GLY A 521 -2.65 -61.08 5.30
CA GLY A 521 -1.85 -62.13 5.92
C GLY A 521 -2.57 -62.99 6.94
N ASP A 522 -3.85 -62.72 7.22
CA ASP A 522 -4.63 -63.43 8.26
C ASP A 522 -5.33 -64.69 7.72
N THR A 523 -5.32 -64.87 6.40
CA THR A 523 -5.95 -65.99 5.69
C THR A 523 -4.95 -66.60 4.70
N ALA A 524 -5.26 -67.79 4.18
CA ALA A 524 -4.52 -68.36 3.06
C ALA A 524 -4.52 -67.37 1.87
N LEU A 525 -3.37 -67.25 1.20
CA LEU A 525 -3.26 -66.41 0.00
C LEU A 525 -4.25 -66.95 -1.05
N PRO A 526 -5.12 -66.10 -1.64
CA PRO A 526 -6.00 -66.54 -2.71
C PRO A 526 -5.19 -66.92 -3.96
N ASP A 527 -5.70 -67.90 -4.71
CA ASP A 527 -5.15 -68.23 -6.03
C ASP A 527 -5.21 -66.98 -6.94
N HIS A 528 -4.10 -66.66 -7.60
CA HIS A 528 -3.97 -65.42 -8.37
C HIS A 528 -3.13 -65.64 -9.63
N GLU A 529 -3.48 -64.96 -10.73
CA GLU A 529 -2.81 -65.12 -12.04
C GLU A 529 -1.38 -64.58 -12.07
N LEU A 530 -1.10 -63.56 -11.26
CA LEU A 530 0.25 -62.99 -11.12
C LEU A 530 1.10 -63.84 -10.15
N PRO A 531 2.43 -63.93 -10.36
CA PRO A 531 3.35 -64.70 -9.51
C PRO A 531 3.62 -63.99 -8.18
N ILE A 532 2.59 -63.90 -7.33
CA ILE A 532 2.61 -63.12 -6.08
C ILE A 532 3.02 -63.94 -4.85
N VAL A 533 3.18 -65.27 -4.99
CA VAL A 533 3.56 -66.16 -3.88
C VAL A 533 4.92 -65.76 -3.30
N GLU A 534 5.88 -65.43 -4.17
CA GLU A 534 7.22 -64.99 -3.77
C GLU A 534 7.18 -63.67 -2.97
N LEU A 535 6.14 -62.86 -3.16
CA LEU A 535 5.95 -61.57 -2.49
C LEU A 535 5.36 -61.67 -1.09
N VAL A 536 4.89 -62.84 -0.66
CA VAL A 536 4.17 -63.01 0.62
C VAL A 536 4.81 -64.01 1.57
N HIS A 537 5.99 -64.55 1.23
CA HIS A 537 6.73 -65.40 2.15
C HIS A 537 7.04 -64.67 3.46
N PRO A 538 6.88 -65.31 4.63
CA PRO A 538 7.28 -64.72 5.90
C PRO A 538 8.77 -64.33 5.87
N PRO A 539 9.14 -63.14 6.37
CA PRO A 539 10.53 -62.74 6.45
C PRO A 539 11.32 -63.71 7.35
N GLN A 540 12.58 -63.95 6.98
CA GLN A 540 13.50 -64.78 7.77
C GLN A 540 14.17 -64.00 8.92
N TRP A 541 13.78 -62.75 9.11
CA TRP A 541 14.27 -61.84 10.14
C TRP A 541 13.11 -61.33 11.00
N GLY A 542 13.41 -60.97 12.25
CA GLY A 542 12.42 -60.52 13.23
C GLY A 542 11.84 -61.64 14.11
N ILE A 543 10.81 -61.31 14.88
CA ILE A 543 10.16 -62.22 15.83
C ILE A 543 8.98 -62.91 15.13
N ALA A 544 8.97 -64.25 15.14
CA ALA A 544 7.84 -65.02 14.60
C ALA A 544 6.62 -64.99 15.55
N PRO A 545 5.38 -65.01 15.03
CA PRO A 545 5.01 -65.03 13.62
C PRO A 545 4.99 -63.63 12.98
N ALA A 546 5.74 -63.46 11.90
CA ALA A 546 5.78 -62.25 11.11
C ALA A 546 4.62 -62.20 10.11
N ARG A 547 3.72 -61.22 10.24
CA ARG A 547 2.62 -61.01 9.27
C ARG A 547 3.12 -60.21 8.06
N VAL A 548 2.73 -60.65 6.88
CA VAL A 548 2.98 -59.97 5.60
C VAL A 548 1.63 -59.65 4.97
N ALA A 549 1.46 -58.44 4.44
CA ALA A 549 0.28 -58.06 3.67
C ALA A 549 0.68 -57.65 2.24
N LEU A 550 -0.22 -57.87 1.28
CA LEU A 550 -0.03 -57.56 -0.14
C LEU A 550 -1.23 -56.78 -0.67
N HIS A 551 -0.96 -55.61 -1.22
CA HIS A 551 -1.95 -54.73 -1.81
C HIS A 551 -1.56 -54.47 -3.28
N ILE A 552 -2.43 -54.86 -4.20
CA ILE A 552 -2.32 -54.56 -5.63
C ILE A 552 -3.45 -53.60 -5.96
N GLU A 553 -3.09 -52.37 -6.30
CA GLU A 553 -4.02 -51.29 -6.60
C GLU A 553 -3.92 -50.88 -8.08
N ALA A 554 -4.62 -49.81 -8.48
CA ALA A 554 -4.66 -49.38 -9.88
C ALA A 554 -3.30 -49.01 -10.49
N THR A 555 -2.34 -48.55 -9.69
CA THR A 555 -1.03 -48.07 -10.19
C THR A 555 0.16 -48.55 -9.37
N ARG A 556 -0.07 -49.35 -8.33
CA ARG A 556 1.00 -49.75 -7.40
C ARG A 556 0.79 -51.14 -6.85
N VAL A 557 1.90 -51.81 -6.59
CA VAL A 557 1.96 -53.05 -5.81
C VAL A 557 2.72 -52.75 -4.53
N ARG A 558 2.12 -53.03 -3.37
CA ARG A 558 2.70 -52.76 -2.06
C ARG A 558 2.70 -54.01 -1.22
N VAL A 559 3.86 -54.35 -0.68
CA VAL A 559 4.03 -55.39 0.35
C VAL A 559 4.31 -54.69 1.67
N LEU A 560 3.56 -55.05 2.71
CA LEU A 560 3.80 -54.62 4.08
C LEU A 560 4.42 -55.78 4.87
N LEU A 561 5.54 -55.50 5.52
CA LEU A 561 6.35 -56.42 6.30
C LEU A 561 6.34 -55.95 7.77
N PRO A 562 6.69 -56.83 8.73
CA PRO A 562 6.97 -56.42 10.09
C PRO A 562 8.07 -55.35 10.14
N ALA A 563 8.10 -54.62 11.23
CA ALA A 563 9.03 -53.52 11.42
C ALA A 563 9.80 -53.71 12.75
N PRO A 564 11.04 -53.21 12.85
CA PRO A 564 11.84 -52.61 11.79
C PRO A 564 12.52 -53.65 10.87
N LEU A 565 12.73 -53.31 9.60
CA LEU A 565 13.61 -54.05 8.69
C LEU A 565 15.08 -53.70 9.00
N PRO A 566 15.91 -54.64 9.51
CA PRO A 566 17.26 -54.30 9.98
C PRO A 566 18.24 -53.96 8.86
N ASP A 567 18.16 -54.67 7.73
CA ASP A 567 18.98 -54.46 6.54
C ASP A 567 18.13 -54.79 5.30
N PRO A 568 17.89 -53.83 4.39
CA PRO A 568 17.11 -54.06 3.17
C PRO A 568 17.62 -55.19 2.28
N ASP A 569 18.89 -55.58 2.39
CA ASP A 569 19.43 -56.71 1.65
C ASP A 569 18.91 -58.07 2.12
N LEU A 570 18.29 -58.16 3.31
CA LEU A 570 17.58 -59.37 3.76
C LEU A 570 16.33 -59.68 2.92
N GLU A 571 15.77 -58.67 2.25
CA GLU A 571 14.60 -58.80 1.38
C GLU A 571 14.98 -58.73 -0.11
N ARG A 572 16.23 -59.09 -0.45
CA ARG A 572 16.72 -59.04 -1.83
C ARG A 572 15.82 -59.78 -2.79
N ASP A 573 15.43 -61.01 -2.46
CA ASP A 573 14.66 -61.86 -3.37
C ASP A 573 13.27 -61.28 -3.61
N ARG A 574 12.66 -60.70 -2.57
CA ARG A 574 11.38 -60.00 -2.70
C ARG A 574 11.49 -58.75 -3.58
N VAL A 575 12.56 -57.98 -3.44
CA VAL A 575 12.83 -56.80 -4.29
C VAL A 575 12.99 -57.22 -5.76
N GLU A 576 13.71 -58.31 -6.05
CA GLU A 576 13.85 -58.82 -7.42
C GLU A 576 12.51 -59.35 -7.97
N ALA A 577 11.72 -60.04 -7.14
CA ALA A 577 10.37 -60.49 -7.49
C ALA A 577 9.43 -59.32 -7.80
N MET A 578 9.52 -58.21 -7.06
CA MET A 578 8.75 -56.99 -7.36
C MET A 578 9.14 -56.39 -8.71
N PHE A 579 10.44 -56.30 -9.05
CA PHE A 579 10.85 -55.84 -10.38
C PHE A 579 10.42 -56.80 -11.50
N ALA A 580 10.48 -58.11 -11.28
CA ALA A 580 9.98 -59.10 -12.23
C ALA A 580 8.47 -58.95 -12.46
N LEU A 581 7.71 -58.73 -11.39
CA LEU A 581 6.29 -58.44 -11.47
C LEU A 581 6.00 -57.15 -12.25
N GLY A 582 6.78 -56.09 -12.01
CA GLY A 582 6.65 -54.83 -12.78
C GLY A 582 6.85 -55.01 -14.27
N ARG A 583 7.87 -55.79 -14.68
CA ARG A 583 8.11 -56.12 -16.10
C ARG A 583 6.97 -56.94 -16.69
N LEU A 584 6.42 -57.89 -15.94
CA LEU A 584 5.23 -58.65 -16.34
C LEU A 584 4.02 -57.73 -16.55
N LEU A 585 3.77 -56.80 -15.61
CA LEU A 585 2.66 -55.85 -15.68
C LEU A 585 2.78 -54.88 -16.86
N ARG A 586 4.00 -54.48 -17.24
CA ARG A 586 4.27 -53.68 -18.44
C ARG A 586 4.15 -54.47 -19.75
N GLY A 587 4.10 -55.81 -19.69
CA GLY A 587 4.10 -56.67 -20.87
C GLY A 587 5.50 -56.94 -21.46
N ASP A 588 6.57 -56.65 -20.72
CA ASP A 588 7.94 -56.91 -21.15
C ASP A 588 8.34 -58.40 -21.05
N GLN A 589 7.63 -59.14 -20.22
CA GLN A 589 7.76 -60.60 -20.10
C GLN A 589 6.37 -61.24 -20.08
N GLY A 590 5.87 -61.65 -21.24
CA GLY A 590 4.61 -62.39 -21.38
C GLY A 590 4.54 -63.12 -22.73
N PRO A 591 3.71 -64.16 -22.88
CA PRO A 591 3.63 -64.99 -24.09
C PRO A 591 3.06 -64.26 -25.33
N TYR A 592 2.72 -62.98 -25.21
CA TYR A 592 2.15 -62.14 -26.27
C TYR A 592 3.07 -60.96 -26.61
N ARG A 593 4.37 -61.23 -26.78
CA ARG A 593 5.20 -60.45 -27.71
C ARG A 593 5.11 -61.06 -29.10
#